data_AF-A0A2P2DER7-F1
#
_entry.id   AF-A0A2P2DER7-F1
#
_cell.length_a   1.000
_cell.length_b   1.000
_cell.length_c   1.000
_cell.angle_alpha   90.00
_cell.angle_beta   90.00
_cell.angle_gamma   90.00
#
_symmetry.space_group_name_H-M   'P 1'
#
loop_
_entity.id
_entity.type
_entity.pdbx_description
1 polymer ?
#
loop_
_entity_poly.entity_id
_entity_poly.type
_entity_poly.pdbx_seq_one_letter_code
_entity_poly.pdbx_strand_id
1 'polypeptide(L)'
;MGTETLITNAYDLLPHDDSRIDLVEMIYRLPILIGRLTRAVYLNVKPIADKHVKFVFTYLPEFQEKWYDAVFFQGMLNGLAVLFELKEFNIRMTKTKLFGIHISHKELGEEIQFGSDANEYELEWKDEVLYLSRSHLTKENVSSRHRVMVTSRSETTLEEMSIVDVRDVVGKSRELAIENRDLEAAVEVLKSFKQELEKKQLSMAKDLRLAKNIQKGLIPEIIPDWNGIQFWTGFSPMQEVSGDYYDYFPYHADKLGVAVCDVSGHGVPAAFITALSKMLFSNFKKPKPSETFKLINRELLDLVKQQGYTTCVYLLIHSDYKVVYSIAGHPRPIIFRLRTGKAEVCEGEGTFLGMFPDAGDTYSDLHLQLEPGDKLFLYTDGLTEAENDHGHAFGEIKLLQLIEENANATIQETVESIMNHHREFTMGTDAMDDITLLGLQLSPRLAEFHQIKRQGDQAYHQKDYNTAVNCYEKAHQILPRELNTQLAYGKALAYYGKFDEAISMLESYNKFKTNHFKSHAILGYCYYQVEQYEKAELEWKKAYSINDSNLSNLYNLAQLYRKLNQKQKMKDVIDKMKYIESTYLHILPLEKKWELLPDESN
;
A
#
# COMPACT_ATOMS: atom_id res chain seq x y z
N MET A 1 14.79 9.98 -6.88
CA MET A 1 15.31 11.02 -7.79
C MET A 1 14.24 11.22 -8.86
N GLY A 2 13.64 12.38 -9.08
CA GLY A 2 13.90 13.71 -8.52
C GLY A 2 14.17 14.72 -9.64
N THR A 3 13.11 15.36 -10.12
CA THR A 3 13.16 16.53 -11.04
C THR A 3 11.97 17.43 -10.76
N GLU A 4 12.19 18.73 -10.95
CA GLU A 4 11.43 19.79 -10.29
C GLU A 4 10.19 20.26 -11.08
N THR A 5 9.31 20.97 -10.36
CA THR A 5 8.18 21.74 -10.87
C THR A 5 8.57 22.67 -12.02
N LEU A 6 7.82 22.59 -13.12
CA LEU A 6 7.78 23.61 -14.17
C LEU A 6 6.39 24.26 -14.19
N ILE A 7 6.37 25.59 -14.14
CA ILE A 7 5.16 26.43 -14.14
C ILE A 7 4.58 26.45 -15.56
N THR A 8 3.30 26.12 -15.73
CA THR A 8 2.69 25.85 -17.05
C THR A 8 1.60 26.84 -17.50
N ASN A 9 1.46 28.01 -16.88
CA ASN A 9 0.47 29.01 -17.33
C ASN A 9 1.04 30.44 -17.35
N ALA A 10 0.72 31.17 -18.43
CA ALA A 10 1.18 32.53 -18.68
C ALA A 10 0.33 33.63 -18.01
N TYR A 11 -0.74 33.26 -17.30
CA TYR A 11 -1.64 34.20 -16.64
C TYR A 11 -1.07 34.81 -15.34
N ASP A 12 -0.08 34.17 -14.71
CA ASP A 12 0.45 34.56 -13.39
C ASP A 12 1.49 35.72 -13.44
N LEU A 13 1.68 36.37 -14.60
CA LEU A 13 2.68 37.42 -14.83
C LEU A 13 2.11 38.82 -15.13
N LEU A 14 0.80 39.01 -15.04
CA LEU A 14 0.14 40.30 -15.31
C LEU A 14 -0.24 41.04 -14.02
N PRO A 15 0.09 42.34 -13.87
CA PRO A 15 -0.49 43.18 -12.83
C PRO A 15 -2.01 43.29 -13.01
N HIS A 16 -2.75 43.20 -11.90
CA HIS A 16 -4.22 43.12 -11.90
C HIS A 16 -4.97 44.46 -12.08
N ASP A 17 -4.31 45.53 -12.57
CA ASP A 17 -4.92 46.88 -12.61
C ASP A 17 -4.86 47.56 -13.98
N ASP A 18 -5.90 48.32 -14.29
CA ASP A 18 -6.33 48.65 -15.65
C ASP A 18 -5.75 49.99 -16.16
N SER A 19 -4.61 49.95 -16.86
CA SER A 19 -4.20 51.05 -17.74
C SER A 19 -3.21 50.67 -18.84
N ARG A 20 -3.68 50.79 -20.10
CA ARG A 20 -2.94 50.98 -21.38
C ARG A 20 -1.46 50.58 -21.41
N ILE A 21 -1.18 49.39 -21.93
CA ILE A 21 0.18 48.95 -22.32
C ILE A 21 0.43 49.30 -23.80
N ASP A 22 1.61 49.83 -24.11
CA ASP A 22 2.04 50.15 -25.48
C ASP A 22 2.33 48.86 -26.29
N LEU A 23 1.86 48.84 -27.54
CA LEU A 23 2.04 47.73 -28.48
C LEU A 23 3.53 47.45 -28.76
N VAL A 24 4.39 48.49 -28.66
CA VAL A 24 5.85 48.35 -28.79
C VAL A 24 6.45 47.63 -27.58
N GLU A 25 5.98 47.89 -26.35
CA GLU A 25 6.52 47.23 -25.16
C GLU A 25 6.01 45.79 -25.02
N MET A 26 4.80 45.50 -25.51
CA MET A 26 4.25 44.14 -25.57
C MET A 26 5.11 43.19 -26.43
N ILE A 27 5.68 43.70 -27.53
CA ILE A 27 6.58 42.92 -28.40
C ILE A 27 7.90 42.57 -27.69
N TYR A 28 8.39 43.42 -26.78
CA TYR A 28 9.64 43.19 -26.06
C TYR A 28 9.54 42.23 -24.86
N ARG A 29 8.32 41.93 -24.36
CA ARG A 29 8.13 41.11 -23.16
C ARG A 29 7.47 39.74 -23.39
N LEU A 30 7.10 39.38 -24.63
CA LEU A 30 6.53 38.07 -24.95
C LEU A 30 7.58 36.95 -24.85
N PRO A 31 7.39 35.94 -23.98
CA PRO A 31 8.24 34.75 -23.99
C PRO A 31 7.92 33.91 -25.23
N ILE A 32 8.91 33.74 -26.11
CA ILE A 32 8.88 32.71 -27.16
C ILE A 32 8.99 31.35 -26.45
N LEU A 33 7.89 30.62 -26.33
CA LEU A 33 7.87 29.32 -25.67
C LEU A 33 7.78 28.18 -26.70
N ILE A 34 8.83 27.38 -26.72
CA ILE A 34 9.12 26.32 -27.70
C ILE A 34 8.73 24.96 -27.12
N GLY A 35 8.11 24.09 -27.95
CA GLY A 35 7.64 22.76 -27.51
C GLY A 35 7.76 21.66 -28.57
N ARG A 36 9.00 21.29 -28.95
CA ARG A 36 9.42 20.06 -29.68
C ARG A 36 8.42 19.50 -30.72
N LEU A 37 8.67 19.65 -32.02
CA LEU A 37 9.79 18.98 -32.71
C LEU A 37 10.65 19.94 -33.58
N THR A 38 11.90 19.51 -33.83
CA THR A 38 13.03 20.20 -34.50
C THR A 38 13.61 21.43 -33.77
N ARG A 39 14.88 21.76 -34.10
CA ARG A 39 15.79 22.59 -33.29
C ARG A 39 16.02 23.94 -33.98
N ALA A 40 16.03 25.04 -33.21
CA ALA A 40 16.05 26.41 -33.75
C ALA A 40 17.42 27.08 -33.69
N VAL A 41 17.67 27.99 -34.64
CA VAL A 41 18.71 29.03 -34.56
C VAL A 41 18.07 30.31 -34.04
N TYR A 42 18.71 31.00 -33.10
CA TYR A 42 18.20 32.27 -32.58
C TYR A 42 18.47 33.41 -33.56
N LEU A 43 17.41 34.08 -34.01
CA LEU A 43 17.48 35.36 -34.72
C LEU A 43 17.13 36.48 -33.74
N ASN A 44 18.04 37.44 -33.56
CA ASN A 44 17.72 38.69 -32.87
C ASN A 44 17.71 39.83 -33.90
N VAL A 45 16.56 40.50 -34.02
CA VAL A 45 16.29 41.48 -35.08
C VAL A 45 16.14 42.86 -34.44
N LYS A 46 17.01 43.80 -34.81
CA LYS A 46 16.88 45.20 -34.38
C LYS A 46 16.59 46.10 -35.59
N PRO A 47 15.52 46.91 -35.58
CA PRO A 47 15.30 47.94 -36.58
C PRO A 47 16.31 49.07 -36.37
N ILE A 48 16.98 49.51 -37.44
CA ILE A 48 17.94 50.61 -37.42
C ILE A 48 17.61 51.57 -38.56
N ALA A 49 16.51 52.31 -38.37
CA ALA A 49 15.95 53.33 -39.26
C ALA A 49 15.41 52.85 -40.64
N ASP A 50 14.73 53.75 -41.34
CA ASP A 50 13.78 53.51 -42.45
C ASP A 50 14.40 52.99 -43.77
N LYS A 51 14.98 51.79 -43.72
CA LYS A 51 15.14 50.78 -44.81
C LYS A 51 16.10 49.64 -44.43
N HIS A 52 16.62 49.58 -43.19
CA HIS A 52 17.64 48.59 -42.81
C HIS A 52 17.23 47.72 -41.61
N VAL A 53 17.51 46.42 -41.73
CA VAL A 53 17.27 45.40 -40.70
C VAL A 53 18.58 44.66 -40.47
N LYS A 54 19.16 44.76 -39.27
CA LYS A 54 20.39 44.03 -38.91
C LYS A 54 20.02 42.69 -38.29
N PHE A 55 20.49 41.61 -38.91
CA PHE A 55 20.41 40.25 -38.39
C PHE A 55 21.73 39.89 -37.71
N VAL A 56 21.66 39.36 -36.47
CA VAL A 56 22.83 38.89 -35.73
C VAL A 56 22.64 37.41 -35.43
N PHE A 57 23.64 36.60 -35.81
CA PHE A 57 23.67 35.16 -35.59
C PHE A 57 24.71 34.82 -34.54
N THR A 58 24.34 33.99 -33.56
CA THR A 58 25.27 33.54 -32.50
C THR A 58 25.37 32.02 -32.55
N TYR A 59 26.58 31.51 -32.77
CA TYR A 59 26.85 30.07 -32.76
C TYR A 59 27.18 29.60 -31.34
N LEU A 60 26.50 28.53 -30.88
CA LEU A 60 26.75 27.89 -29.59
C LEU A 60 27.54 26.58 -29.83
N PRO A 61 28.82 26.47 -29.44
CA PRO A 61 29.69 25.36 -29.85
C PRO A 61 29.34 23.97 -29.31
N GLU A 62 28.43 23.89 -28.32
CA GLU A 62 28.20 22.68 -27.53
C GLU A 62 27.29 21.64 -28.21
N PHE A 63 26.72 21.95 -29.38
CA PHE A 63 25.85 21.05 -30.13
C PHE A 63 26.54 20.52 -31.39
N GLN A 64 27.09 19.31 -31.30
CA GLN A 64 27.68 18.62 -32.46
C GLN A 64 26.64 18.35 -33.57
N GLU A 65 27.03 18.76 -34.77
CA GLU A 65 26.57 18.39 -36.12
C GLU A 65 25.10 17.97 -36.32
N LYS A 66 24.36 18.82 -37.05
CA LYS A 66 23.27 18.39 -37.93
C LYS A 66 23.26 19.21 -39.22
N TRP A 67 22.89 18.55 -40.31
CA TRP A 67 22.67 19.15 -41.62
C TRP A 67 21.30 19.83 -41.70
N TYR A 68 21.18 20.87 -42.52
CA TYR A 68 19.94 21.62 -42.75
C TYR A 68 19.74 21.81 -44.26
N ASP A 69 18.67 21.26 -44.82
CA ASP A 69 18.42 21.30 -46.27
C ASP A 69 17.76 22.61 -46.75
N ALA A 70 17.25 23.43 -45.82
CA ALA A 70 16.77 24.79 -46.09
C ALA A 70 16.82 25.67 -44.83
N VAL A 71 17.09 26.97 -45.01
CA VAL A 71 16.99 28.00 -43.96
C VAL A 71 15.87 28.97 -44.34
N PHE A 72 14.78 28.97 -43.58
CA PHE A 72 13.67 29.90 -43.77
C PHE A 72 13.75 31.06 -42.76
N PHE A 73 13.66 32.28 -43.28
CA PHE A 73 13.55 33.49 -42.46
C PHE A 73 12.08 33.87 -42.30
N GLN A 74 11.58 33.84 -41.07
CA GLN A 74 10.26 34.36 -40.73
C GLN A 74 10.40 35.75 -40.08
N GLY A 75 9.66 36.72 -40.62
CA GLY A 75 9.51 38.05 -40.03
C GLY A 75 8.07 38.54 -40.19
N MET A 76 7.65 39.47 -39.32
CA MET A 76 6.40 40.19 -39.50
C MET A 76 6.67 41.55 -40.15
N LEU A 77 5.86 41.87 -41.17
CA LEU A 77 5.86 43.19 -41.80
C LEU A 77 4.39 43.66 -41.84
N ASN A 78 4.09 44.73 -41.09
CA ASN A 78 2.73 45.25 -40.88
C ASN A 78 1.68 44.18 -40.48
N GLY A 79 2.05 43.27 -39.57
CA GLY A 79 1.13 42.30 -38.96
C GLY A 79 0.78 41.08 -39.81
N LEU A 80 1.41 40.90 -40.97
CA LEU A 80 1.34 39.67 -41.78
C LEU A 80 2.66 38.91 -41.72
N ALA A 81 2.57 37.58 -41.66
CA ALA A 81 3.72 36.69 -41.83
C ALA A 81 4.06 36.60 -43.32
N VAL A 82 5.31 36.94 -43.67
CA VAL A 82 5.79 36.94 -45.05
C VAL A 82 6.99 36.02 -45.17
N LEU A 83 7.00 35.19 -46.23
CA LEU A 83 8.14 34.36 -46.61
C LEU A 83 8.98 35.13 -47.65
N PHE A 84 10.28 35.26 -47.43
CA PHE A 84 11.19 35.92 -48.38
C PHE A 84 11.90 34.88 -49.27
N GLU A 85 11.87 35.10 -50.57
CA GLU A 85 12.71 34.39 -51.55
C GLU A 85 13.79 35.38 -52.05
N LEU A 86 15.02 35.24 -51.55
CA LEU A 86 16.15 36.08 -51.97
C LEU A 86 16.75 35.50 -53.26
N LYS A 87 16.69 36.23 -54.37
CA LYS A 87 17.09 35.70 -55.68
C LYS A 87 18.51 36.02 -56.15
N GLU A 88 19.13 37.11 -55.70
CA GLU A 88 20.57 37.35 -55.91
C GLU A 88 21.18 38.07 -54.68
N PHE A 89 22.28 37.52 -54.15
CA PHE A 89 23.08 38.12 -53.07
C PHE A 89 24.50 37.54 -53.10
N ASN A 90 25.50 38.32 -52.68
CA ASN A 90 26.89 37.86 -52.59
C ASN A 90 27.25 37.50 -51.15
N ILE A 91 27.50 36.21 -50.88
CA ILE A 91 28.14 35.76 -49.63
C ILE A 91 29.64 35.73 -49.84
N ARG A 92 30.40 36.41 -48.97
CA ARG A 92 31.86 36.27 -48.92
C ARG A 92 32.26 35.47 -47.68
N MET A 93 32.83 34.28 -47.88
CA MET A 93 33.31 33.43 -46.79
C MET A 93 34.84 33.44 -46.72
N THR A 94 35.39 33.86 -45.57
CA THR A 94 36.83 33.82 -45.29
C THR A 94 37.12 32.89 -44.12
N LYS A 95 37.73 31.72 -44.44
CA LYS A 95 38.24 30.66 -43.54
C LYS A 95 37.22 29.91 -42.66
N THR A 96 37.02 28.63 -43.01
CA THR A 96 36.80 27.52 -42.06
C THR A 96 37.38 26.24 -42.66
N LYS A 97 37.97 25.36 -41.83
CA LYS A 97 38.45 24.03 -42.26
C LYS A 97 37.31 23.02 -42.13
N LEU A 98 36.83 22.47 -43.24
CA LEU A 98 35.91 21.33 -43.27
C LEU A 98 36.30 20.41 -44.43
N PHE A 99 36.34 19.10 -44.17
CA PHE A 99 36.64 18.08 -45.18
C PHE A 99 35.37 17.76 -45.98
N GLY A 100 35.51 17.61 -47.30
CA GLY A 100 34.49 16.97 -48.15
C GLY A 100 33.41 17.90 -48.72
N ILE A 101 33.80 18.85 -49.58
CA ILE A 101 32.90 19.40 -50.60
C ILE A 101 33.58 19.28 -51.96
N HIS A 102 32.92 18.58 -52.91
CA HIS A 102 33.36 18.55 -54.30
C HIS A 102 32.70 19.72 -55.04
N ILE A 103 33.44 20.83 -55.17
CA ILE A 103 32.99 22.01 -55.94
C ILE A 103 33.48 21.86 -57.37
N SER A 104 32.58 21.85 -58.36
CA SER A 104 32.95 22.03 -59.76
C SER A 104 33.17 23.53 -60.02
N HIS A 105 34.43 23.89 -60.26
CA HIS A 105 34.87 25.27 -60.38
C HIS A 105 34.32 25.94 -61.66
N LYS A 106 33.94 27.22 -61.55
CA LYS A 106 34.19 28.20 -62.61
C LYS A 106 34.98 29.34 -62.01
N GLU A 107 36.00 29.82 -62.70
CA GLU A 107 37.04 30.66 -62.11
C GLU A 107 36.48 32.03 -61.66
N LEU A 108 36.81 32.40 -60.42
CA LEU A 108 36.69 33.77 -59.91
C LEU A 108 38.08 34.39 -59.96
N GLY A 109 38.18 35.60 -60.51
CA GLY A 109 39.42 36.36 -60.55
C GLY A 109 39.92 36.76 -59.15
N GLU A 110 41.22 36.96 -59.07
CA GLU A 110 42.01 37.43 -57.92
C GLU A 110 41.56 38.86 -57.50
N GLU A 111 41.76 39.40 -56.29
CA GLU A 111 42.56 39.05 -55.09
C GLU A 111 41.77 39.41 -53.81
N ILE A 112 42.13 38.92 -52.60
CA ILE A 112 41.97 39.63 -51.30
C ILE A 112 42.87 39.01 -50.20
N GLN A 113 43.43 39.86 -49.31
CA GLN A 113 44.18 39.48 -48.11
C GLN A 113 43.30 39.40 -46.83
N PHE A 114 43.84 38.80 -45.75
CA PHE A 114 43.08 38.33 -44.58
C PHE A 114 43.13 39.23 -43.32
N GLY A 115 41.99 39.32 -42.61
CA GLY A 115 41.81 39.71 -41.20
C GLY A 115 40.32 40.02 -40.86
N SER A 116 39.81 39.98 -39.62
CA SER A 116 40.29 39.30 -38.40
C SER A 116 39.20 39.28 -37.30
N ASP A 117 38.84 38.10 -36.78
CA ASP A 117 38.15 37.80 -35.50
C ASP A 117 36.89 38.59 -35.06
N ALA A 118 36.14 39.17 -35.99
CA ALA A 118 34.71 39.47 -35.80
C ALA A 118 33.95 39.34 -37.13
N ASN A 119 32.87 38.55 -37.13
CA ASN A 119 32.04 38.33 -38.32
C ASN A 119 30.83 39.28 -38.31
N GLU A 120 31.06 40.55 -38.64
CA GLU A 120 29.98 41.45 -39.05
C GLU A 120 29.72 41.30 -40.54
N TYR A 121 28.44 41.21 -40.93
CA TYR A 121 28.00 41.11 -42.31
C TYR A 121 27.05 42.26 -42.63
N GLU A 122 27.37 43.01 -43.68
CA GLU A 122 26.57 44.13 -44.18
C GLU A 122 26.11 43.80 -45.60
N LEU A 123 24.81 44.00 -45.86
CA LEU A 123 24.18 43.73 -47.15
C LEU A 123 23.63 45.05 -47.70
N GLU A 124 24.36 45.63 -48.67
CA GLU A 124 23.93 46.81 -49.42
C GLU A 124 23.03 46.39 -50.60
N TRP A 125 21.98 47.17 -50.87
CA TRP A 125 21.08 46.97 -52.01
C TRP A 125 21.29 48.10 -53.02
N LYS A 126 21.35 47.79 -54.33
CA LYS A 126 21.51 48.79 -55.40
C LYS A 126 20.43 48.63 -56.48
N ASP A 127 19.98 49.80 -56.95
CA ASP A 127 19.01 50.09 -58.01
C ASP A 127 17.51 49.89 -57.72
N GLU A 128 16.70 50.90 -58.07
CA GLU A 128 15.30 51.09 -57.62
C GLU A 128 14.22 50.63 -58.64
N VAL A 129 14.50 49.72 -59.59
CA VAL A 129 13.50 49.30 -60.60
C VAL A 129 13.42 47.78 -60.81
N LEU A 130 12.24 47.21 -60.55
CA LEU A 130 11.93 45.79 -60.74
C LEU A 130 11.27 45.53 -62.11
N TYR A 131 11.92 44.75 -62.99
CA TYR A 131 11.35 44.31 -64.26
C TYR A 131 10.82 42.88 -64.18
N LEU A 132 9.50 42.72 -64.05
CA LEU A 132 8.79 41.47 -64.32
C LEU A 132 8.45 41.35 -65.81
N SER A 133 8.47 40.12 -66.34
CA SER A 133 8.37 39.83 -67.78
C SER A 133 7.15 40.46 -68.47
N ARG A 134 7.38 41.41 -69.38
CA ARG A 134 6.45 42.02 -70.35
C ARG A 134 4.93 41.85 -70.08
N SER A 135 4.40 42.49 -69.04
CA SER A 135 3.00 43.00 -69.03
C SER A 135 2.70 43.88 -67.82
N HIS A 136 1.92 44.94 -68.00
CA HIS A 136 1.33 45.71 -66.90
C HIS A 136 0.19 44.91 -66.25
N LEU A 137 0.10 44.95 -64.92
CA LEU A 137 -1.02 44.42 -64.14
C LEU A 137 -1.78 45.55 -63.44
N THR A 138 -3.09 45.64 -63.69
CA THR A 138 -4.01 46.54 -62.98
C THR A 138 -4.91 45.73 -62.02
N LYS A 139 -5.60 46.43 -61.12
CA LYS A 139 -6.36 45.85 -59.99
C LYS A 139 -7.47 44.86 -60.42
N GLU A 140 -7.92 44.92 -61.67
CA GLU A 140 -8.96 44.04 -62.24
C GLU A 140 -8.41 42.66 -62.68
N ASN A 141 -7.10 42.52 -62.90
CA ASN A 141 -6.47 41.29 -63.42
C ASN A 141 -6.04 40.28 -62.33
N VAL A 142 -6.32 40.55 -61.04
CA VAL A 142 -5.81 39.74 -59.91
C VAL A 142 -6.61 38.42 -59.69
N SER A 143 -7.73 38.23 -60.37
CA SER A 143 -8.75 37.22 -59.98
C SER A 143 -8.53 35.78 -60.47
N SER A 144 -7.56 35.50 -61.36
CA SER A 144 -7.35 34.12 -61.86
C SER A 144 -5.90 33.79 -62.23
N ARG A 145 -5.49 32.55 -61.89
CA ARG A 145 -4.22 31.86 -62.22
C ARG A 145 -2.96 32.33 -61.48
N HIS A 146 -2.84 31.91 -60.22
CA HIS A 146 -1.53 31.67 -59.61
C HIS A 146 -1.30 30.15 -59.55
N ARG A 147 -0.43 29.66 -60.43
CA ARG A 147 0.00 28.27 -60.53
C ARG A 147 1.41 28.18 -59.98
N VAL A 148 1.62 27.39 -58.93
CA VAL A 148 2.97 27.14 -58.40
C VAL A 148 3.53 25.91 -59.12
N MET A 149 4.77 26.03 -59.59
CA MET A 149 5.46 25.01 -60.35
C MET A 149 6.40 24.26 -59.39
N VAL A 150 6.19 22.96 -59.23
CA VAL A 150 7.06 22.11 -58.42
C VAL A 150 7.82 21.19 -59.36
N THR A 151 9.14 21.40 -59.43
CA THR A 151 10.07 20.57 -60.20
C THR A 151 10.79 19.60 -59.29
N SER A 152 10.64 18.30 -59.58
CA SER A 152 11.45 17.24 -58.99
C SER A 152 12.55 16.85 -59.98
N ARG A 153 13.79 16.69 -59.49
CA ARG A 153 14.94 16.33 -60.33
C ARG A 153 15.55 15.02 -59.83
N SER A 154 15.41 13.96 -60.63
CA SER A 154 16.16 12.71 -60.45
C SER A 154 17.39 12.71 -61.36
N GLU A 155 18.40 11.89 -61.05
CA GLU A 155 19.69 11.91 -61.76
C GLU A 155 19.64 11.43 -63.23
N THR A 156 18.52 10.85 -63.69
CA THR A 156 18.47 10.10 -64.97
C THR A 156 17.35 10.48 -65.94
N THR A 157 16.44 11.41 -65.61
CA THR A 157 15.39 11.87 -66.54
C THR A 157 15.09 13.37 -66.46
N LEU A 158 14.58 13.92 -67.57
CA LEU A 158 14.11 15.31 -67.68
C LEU A 158 12.99 15.62 -66.67
N GLU A 159 12.94 16.88 -66.24
CA GLU A 159 12.10 17.40 -65.15
C GLU A 159 10.61 17.10 -65.33
N GLU A 160 10.00 16.35 -64.40
CA GLU A 160 8.55 16.32 -64.27
C GLU A 160 8.07 17.61 -63.60
N MET A 161 7.45 18.49 -64.40
CA MET A 161 6.80 19.70 -63.94
C MET A 161 5.37 19.40 -63.48
N SER A 162 5.17 19.38 -62.17
CA SER A 162 3.81 19.35 -61.60
C SER A 162 3.31 20.78 -61.33
N ILE A 163 2.09 21.06 -61.75
CA ILE A 163 1.41 22.35 -61.59
C ILE A 163 0.36 22.20 -60.49
N VAL A 164 0.54 22.90 -59.38
CA VAL A 164 -0.43 22.92 -58.27
C VAL A 164 -1.11 24.29 -58.23
N ASP A 165 -2.44 24.32 -58.15
CA ASP A 165 -3.17 25.58 -57.95
C ASP A 165 -3.04 26.02 -56.49
N VAL A 166 -2.72 27.30 -56.28
CA VAL A 166 -2.59 27.86 -54.92
C VAL A 166 -3.92 27.75 -54.15
N ARG A 167 -5.07 27.73 -54.84
CA ARG A 167 -6.38 27.50 -54.20
C ARG A 167 -6.49 26.12 -53.57
N ASP A 168 -5.93 25.09 -54.22
CA ASP A 168 -5.99 23.72 -53.72
C ASP A 168 -5.09 23.55 -52.49
N VAL A 169 -3.89 24.15 -52.51
CA VAL A 169 -2.98 24.19 -51.35
C VAL A 169 -3.64 24.91 -50.17
N VAL A 170 -4.21 26.09 -50.39
CA VAL A 170 -4.91 26.87 -49.34
C VAL A 170 -6.15 26.14 -48.82
N GLY A 171 -6.87 25.41 -49.69
CA GLY A 171 -7.97 24.53 -49.29
C GLY A 171 -7.49 23.41 -48.37
N LYS A 172 -6.47 22.66 -48.80
CA LYS A 172 -5.85 21.57 -48.02
C LYS A 172 -5.30 22.03 -46.67
N SER A 173 -4.66 23.20 -46.63
CA SER A 173 -4.17 23.81 -45.38
C SER A 173 -5.30 24.21 -44.43
N ARG A 174 -6.46 24.63 -44.94
CA ARG A 174 -7.65 24.90 -44.11
C ARG A 174 -8.28 23.62 -43.58
N GLU A 175 -8.37 22.56 -44.38
CA GLU A 175 -8.84 21.24 -43.94
C GLU A 175 -7.96 20.73 -42.77
N LEU A 176 -6.64 20.71 -42.96
CA LEU A 176 -5.67 20.29 -41.94
C LEU A 176 -5.70 21.18 -40.69
N ALA A 177 -6.00 22.47 -40.81
CA ALA A 177 -6.12 23.36 -39.65
C ALA A 177 -7.39 23.07 -38.82
N ILE A 178 -8.47 22.61 -39.45
CA ILE A 178 -9.69 22.15 -38.75
C ILE A 178 -9.40 20.80 -38.08
N GLU A 179 -8.82 19.86 -38.81
CA GLU A 179 -8.48 18.52 -38.29
C GLU A 179 -7.51 18.58 -37.09
N ASN A 180 -6.48 19.44 -37.14
CA ASN A 180 -5.58 19.65 -36.00
C ASN A 180 -6.31 20.25 -34.79
N ARG A 181 -7.22 21.21 -34.99
CA ARG A 181 -8.01 21.81 -33.91
C ARG A 181 -8.94 20.77 -33.25
N ASP A 182 -9.56 19.91 -34.05
CA ASP A 182 -10.43 18.84 -33.54
C ASP A 182 -9.61 17.77 -32.80
N LEU A 183 -8.39 17.48 -33.27
CA LEU A 183 -7.43 16.61 -32.57
C LEU A 183 -6.95 17.21 -31.24
N GLU A 184 -6.64 18.51 -31.19
CA GLU A 184 -6.29 19.23 -29.95
C GLU A 184 -7.44 19.17 -28.94
N ALA A 185 -8.67 19.39 -29.38
CA ALA A 185 -9.86 19.27 -28.54
C ALA A 185 -10.05 17.84 -28.01
N ALA A 186 -9.86 16.82 -28.86
CA ALA A 186 -9.91 15.42 -28.45
C ALA A 186 -8.82 15.06 -27.43
N VAL A 187 -7.59 15.57 -27.61
CA VAL A 187 -6.48 15.40 -26.66
C VAL A 187 -6.81 16.04 -25.30
N GLU A 188 -7.43 17.22 -25.26
CA GLU A 188 -7.80 17.87 -24.00
C GLU A 188 -8.95 17.15 -23.28
N VAL A 189 -9.93 16.62 -24.02
CA VAL A 189 -10.96 15.73 -23.49
C VAL A 189 -10.35 14.45 -22.92
N LEU A 190 -9.40 13.81 -23.61
CA LEU A 190 -8.71 12.62 -23.11
C LEU A 190 -7.87 12.91 -21.86
N LYS A 191 -7.21 14.07 -21.76
CA LYS A 191 -6.51 14.50 -20.53
C LYS A 191 -7.47 14.68 -19.37
N SER A 192 -8.62 15.33 -19.57
CA SER A 192 -9.59 15.56 -18.49
C SER A 192 -10.22 14.24 -18.00
N PHE A 193 -10.58 13.33 -18.91
CA PHE A 193 -11.02 11.97 -18.53
C PHE A 193 -9.92 11.18 -17.79
N LYS A 194 -8.66 11.27 -18.23
CA LYS A 194 -7.54 10.65 -17.51
C LYS A 194 -7.41 11.19 -16.09
N GLN A 195 -7.46 12.51 -15.90
CA GLN A 195 -7.40 13.13 -14.57
C GLN A 195 -8.60 12.76 -13.69
N GLU A 196 -9.79 12.61 -14.26
CA GLU A 196 -10.98 12.17 -13.52
C GLU A 196 -10.84 10.69 -13.10
N LEU A 197 -10.32 9.84 -13.99
CA LEU A 197 -10.03 8.43 -13.70
C LEU A 197 -8.98 8.28 -12.59
N GLU A 198 -7.87 9.03 -12.67
CA GLU A 198 -6.82 9.06 -11.64
C GLU A 198 -7.37 9.52 -10.28
N LYS A 199 -8.23 10.55 -10.25
CA LYS A 199 -8.92 11.00 -9.02
C LYS A 199 -9.84 9.92 -8.45
N LYS A 200 -10.60 9.22 -9.29
CA LYS A 200 -11.49 8.12 -8.88
C LYS A 200 -10.69 6.93 -8.33
N GLN A 201 -9.64 6.50 -9.03
CA GLN A 201 -8.72 5.45 -8.57
C GLN A 201 -8.08 5.81 -7.21
N LEU A 202 -7.62 7.06 -7.03
CA LEU A 202 -7.05 7.51 -5.76
C LEU A 202 -8.08 7.51 -4.62
N SER A 203 -9.36 7.80 -4.89
CA SER A 203 -10.43 7.69 -3.90
C SER A 203 -10.67 6.24 -3.52
N MET A 204 -10.88 5.36 -4.51
CA MET A 204 -11.11 3.92 -4.28
C MET A 204 -9.94 3.27 -3.52
N ALA A 205 -8.70 3.63 -3.83
CA ALA A 205 -7.52 3.16 -3.10
C ALA A 205 -7.47 3.62 -1.63
N LYS A 206 -8.03 4.79 -1.30
CA LYS A 206 -8.18 5.23 0.11
C LYS A 206 -9.26 4.41 0.82
N ASP A 207 -10.39 4.18 0.17
CA ASP A 207 -11.51 3.42 0.73
C ASP A 207 -11.12 1.95 0.98
N LEU A 208 -10.39 1.33 0.05
CA LEU A 208 -9.82 -0.02 0.23
C LEU A 208 -8.82 -0.09 1.37
N ARG A 209 -7.94 0.90 1.54
CA ARG A 209 -7.01 0.96 2.68
C ARG A 209 -7.73 1.15 4.01
N LEU A 210 -8.86 1.88 4.03
CA LEU A 210 -9.70 1.99 5.23
C LEU A 210 -10.34 0.63 5.56
N ALA A 211 -10.90 -0.06 4.56
CA ALA A 211 -11.47 -1.40 4.73
C ALA A 211 -10.42 -2.41 5.23
N LYS A 212 -9.19 -2.38 4.69
CA LYS A 212 -8.04 -3.17 5.17
C LYS A 212 -7.76 -2.95 6.65
N ASN A 213 -7.70 -1.69 7.08
CA ASN A 213 -7.44 -1.36 8.49
C ASN A 213 -8.55 -1.85 9.42
N ILE A 214 -9.80 -1.85 8.96
CA ILE A 214 -10.95 -2.43 9.68
C ILE A 214 -10.80 -3.96 9.76
N GLN A 215 -10.56 -4.65 8.64
CA GLN A 215 -10.40 -6.10 8.62
C GLN A 215 -9.20 -6.58 9.43
N LYS A 216 -8.09 -5.83 9.41
CA LYS A 216 -6.92 -6.11 10.26
C LYS A 216 -7.25 -6.06 11.77
N GLY A 217 -8.25 -5.28 12.17
CA GLY A 217 -8.78 -5.28 13.53
C GLY A 217 -9.76 -6.43 13.84
N LEU A 218 -10.25 -7.13 12.81
CA LEU A 218 -11.16 -8.28 12.93
C LEU A 218 -10.41 -9.62 12.96
N ILE A 219 -9.41 -9.81 12.09
CA ILE A 219 -8.62 -11.06 12.05
C ILE A 219 -7.53 -10.98 13.13
N PRO A 220 -7.40 -11.95 14.05
CA PRO A 220 -6.41 -11.88 15.11
C PRO A 220 -4.99 -12.06 14.55
N GLU A 221 -4.09 -11.08 14.75
CA GLU A 221 -2.68 -11.20 14.32
C GLU A 221 -1.95 -12.41 14.93
N ILE A 222 -2.38 -12.85 16.12
CA ILE A 222 -1.82 -13.97 16.87
C ILE A 222 -2.96 -14.70 17.59
N ILE A 223 -2.99 -16.03 17.50
CA ILE A 223 -3.77 -16.90 18.39
C ILE A 223 -2.92 -17.24 19.63
N PRO A 224 -3.41 -17.04 20.87
CA PRO A 224 -2.68 -17.44 22.08
C PRO A 224 -2.57 -18.96 22.22
N ASP A 225 -1.49 -19.44 22.87
CA ASP A 225 -1.37 -20.86 23.20
C ASP A 225 -2.47 -21.24 24.22
N TRP A 226 -3.10 -22.40 24.03
CA TRP A 226 -4.24 -22.84 24.84
C TRP A 226 -4.03 -24.27 25.32
N ASN A 227 -4.00 -24.46 26.64
CA ASN A 227 -3.89 -25.78 27.29
C ASN A 227 -2.70 -26.64 26.79
N GLY A 228 -1.59 -26.04 26.34
CA GLY A 228 -0.47 -26.80 25.74
C GLY A 228 -0.49 -26.93 24.22
N ILE A 229 -1.56 -26.46 23.56
CA ILE A 229 -1.62 -26.33 22.11
C ILE A 229 -1.01 -24.98 21.71
N GLN A 230 -0.02 -25.03 20.83
CA GLN A 230 0.64 -23.87 20.23
C GLN A 230 0.05 -23.60 18.86
N PHE A 231 -0.08 -22.32 18.48
CA PHE A 231 -0.69 -21.90 17.21
C PHE A 231 0.24 -21.02 16.39
N TRP A 232 0.27 -21.23 15.07
CA TRP A 232 0.95 -20.37 14.10
C TRP A 232 0.19 -20.25 12.79
N THR A 233 0.29 -19.08 12.15
CA THR A 233 -0.49 -18.73 10.96
C THR A 233 0.40 -18.15 9.86
N GLY A 234 0.31 -18.74 8.68
CA GLY A 234 0.64 -18.09 7.41
C GLY A 234 -0.62 -17.44 6.87
N PHE A 235 -0.59 -16.14 6.59
CA PHE A 235 -1.72 -15.41 6.04
C PHE A 235 -1.22 -14.41 5.00
N SER A 236 -1.67 -14.56 3.76
CA SER A 236 -1.20 -13.76 2.62
C SER A 236 -2.38 -13.42 1.70
N PRO A 237 -3.06 -12.28 1.92
CA PRO A 237 -4.13 -11.81 1.04
C PRO A 237 -3.64 -11.49 -0.38
N MET A 238 -4.47 -11.79 -1.37
CA MET A 238 -4.33 -11.43 -2.78
C MET A 238 -4.47 -9.90 -2.99
N GLN A 239 -5.37 -9.27 -2.23
CA GLN A 239 -5.70 -7.85 -2.36
C GLN A 239 -5.53 -7.09 -1.03
N GLU A 240 -5.89 -5.80 -1.00
CA GLU A 240 -5.87 -5.02 0.24
C GLU A 240 -6.84 -5.58 1.31
N VAL A 241 -7.87 -6.34 0.90
CA VAL A 241 -8.89 -6.93 1.77
C VAL A 241 -9.21 -8.34 1.29
N SER A 242 -9.32 -9.28 2.22
CA SER A 242 -9.38 -10.72 2.01
C SER A 242 -10.80 -11.28 2.16
N GLY A 243 -11.14 -12.38 1.47
CA GLY A 243 -12.28 -13.23 1.81
C GLY A 243 -11.96 -14.16 2.98
N ASP A 244 -10.75 -14.74 2.95
CA ASP A 244 -10.19 -15.58 4.00
C ASP A 244 -10.25 -14.94 5.39
N TYR A 245 -10.55 -15.76 6.39
CA TYR A 245 -10.20 -15.48 7.77
C TYR A 245 -10.04 -16.73 8.61
N TYR A 246 -9.33 -16.57 9.73
CA TYR A 246 -9.28 -17.52 10.82
C TYR A 246 -9.63 -16.83 12.13
N ASP A 247 -10.11 -17.58 13.12
CA ASP A 247 -10.41 -17.06 14.44
C ASP A 247 -10.45 -18.14 15.53
N TYR A 248 -10.41 -17.70 16.79
CA TYR A 248 -10.53 -18.56 17.95
C TYR A 248 -11.64 -18.08 18.90
N PHE A 249 -12.46 -19.02 19.36
CA PHE A 249 -13.69 -18.77 20.11
C PHE A 249 -13.65 -19.54 21.43
N PRO A 250 -13.20 -18.93 22.55
CA PRO A 250 -13.27 -19.57 23.86
C PRO A 250 -14.71 -20.01 24.19
N TYR A 251 -14.88 -21.29 24.51
CA TYR A 251 -16.16 -21.92 24.78
C TYR A 251 -16.14 -22.44 26.22
N HIS A 252 -16.81 -21.70 27.11
CA HIS A 252 -16.65 -21.84 28.57
C HIS A 252 -15.16 -21.79 28.98
N ALA A 253 -14.77 -22.58 29.99
CA ALA A 253 -13.39 -22.62 30.52
C ALA A 253 -12.58 -23.82 29.99
N ASP A 254 -13.25 -24.81 29.40
CA ASP A 254 -12.72 -26.15 29.11
C ASP A 254 -12.63 -26.48 27.62
N LYS A 255 -13.09 -25.57 26.73
CA LYS A 255 -13.05 -25.78 25.27
C LYS A 255 -12.63 -24.53 24.50
N LEU A 256 -12.07 -24.77 23.31
CA LEU A 256 -11.68 -23.75 22.35
C LEU A 256 -12.29 -24.08 20.98
N GLY A 257 -13.14 -23.19 20.47
CA GLY A 257 -13.50 -23.17 19.06
C GLY A 257 -12.35 -22.59 18.22
N VAL A 258 -12.06 -23.16 17.06
CA VAL A 258 -11.09 -22.64 16.09
C VAL A 258 -11.70 -22.78 14.70
N ALA A 259 -11.73 -21.69 13.92
CA ALA A 259 -12.24 -21.69 12.55
C ALA A 259 -11.18 -21.23 11.56
N VAL A 260 -11.19 -21.83 10.37
CA VAL A 260 -10.67 -21.23 9.14
C VAL A 260 -11.80 -21.27 8.12
N CYS A 261 -12.12 -20.13 7.54
CA CYS A 261 -13.15 -20.01 6.53
C CYS A 261 -12.65 -19.14 5.37
N ASP A 262 -13.10 -19.45 4.16
CA ASP A 262 -12.97 -18.62 2.96
C ASP A 262 -14.38 -18.12 2.55
N VAL A 263 -14.44 -16.93 1.96
CA VAL A 263 -15.69 -16.31 1.50
C VAL A 263 -15.62 -16.12 -0.01
N SER A 264 -16.60 -16.68 -0.72
CA SER A 264 -16.64 -16.64 -2.19
C SER A 264 -16.53 -15.21 -2.76
N GLY A 265 -15.53 -14.98 -3.61
CA GLY A 265 -15.25 -13.69 -4.23
C GLY A 265 -14.31 -12.83 -3.38
N HIS A 266 -13.89 -11.67 -3.90
CA HIS A 266 -12.79 -10.91 -3.32
C HIS A 266 -13.15 -9.45 -2.98
N GLY A 267 -12.30 -8.81 -2.18
CA GLY A 267 -12.41 -7.39 -1.83
C GLY A 267 -13.55 -7.07 -0.86
N VAL A 268 -14.12 -5.87 -1.00
CA VAL A 268 -15.03 -5.29 0.01
C VAL A 268 -16.29 -6.13 0.30
N PRO A 269 -17.00 -6.72 -0.69
CA PRO A 269 -18.19 -7.53 -0.40
C PRO A 269 -17.86 -8.78 0.43
N ALA A 270 -16.78 -9.49 0.09
CA ALA A 270 -16.34 -10.67 0.82
C ALA A 270 -15.99 -10.32 2.27
N ALA A 271 -15.24 -9.23 2.48
CA ALA A 271 -14.87 -8.73 3.80
C ALA A 271 -16.06 -8.40 4.73
N PHE A 272 -17.21 -7.99 4.18
CA PHE A 272 -18.43 -7.81 4.97
C PHE A 272 -19.01 -9.15 5.44
N ILE A 273 -18.99 -10.18 4.58
CA ILE A 273 -19.43 -11.53 4.94
C ILE A 273 -18.45 -12.15 5.95
N THR A 274 -17.13 -11.96 5.80
CA THR A 274 -16.09 -12.28 6.79
C THR A 274 -16.44 -11.72 8.17
N ALA A 275 -16.75 -10.42 8.25
CA ALA A 275 -17.12 -9.75 9.50
C ALA A 275 -18.43 -10.28 10.12
N LEU A 276 -19.46 -10.51 9.29
CA LEU A 276 -20.73 -11.11 9.72
C LEU A 276 -20.53 -12.53 10.23
N SER A 277 -19.85 -13.38 9.47
CA SER A 277 -19.60 -14.78 9.81
C SER A 277 -18.83 -14.90 11.14
N LYS A 278 -17.74 -14.13 11.31
CA LYS A 278 -17.01 -14.03 12.59
C LYS A 278 -17.92 -13.67 13.78
N MET A 279 -18.81 -12.69 13.60
CA MET A 279 -19.79 -12.31 14.63
C MET A 279 -20.77 -13.46 14.92
N LEU A 280 -21.24 -14.18 13.90
CA LEU A 280 -22.13 -15.33 14.04
C LEU A 280 -21.45 -16.47 14.82
N PHE A 281 -20.20 -16.84 14.52
CA PHE A 281 -19.44 -17.84 15.31
C PHE A 281 -19.25 -17.43 16.77
N SER A 282 -19.00 -16.14 17.04
CA SER A 282 -18.84 -15.63 18.40
C SER A 282 -20.13 -15.74 19.23
N ASN A 283 -21.29 -15.56 18.60
CA ASN A 283 -22.61 -15.56 19.24
C ASN A 283 -23.29 -16.93 19.27
N PHE A 284 -23.18 -17.74 18.21
CA PHE A 284 -23.90 -19.02 18.04
C PHE A 284 -23.07 -20.25 18.41
N LYS A 285 -22.47 -20.17 19.59
CA LYS A 285 -21.70 -21.25 20.22
C LYS A 285 -22.61 -22.44 20.57
N LYS A 286 -22.37 -23.61 19.96
CA LYS A 286 -23.02 -24.88 20.29
C LYS A 286 -22.03 -25.96 20.76
N PRO A 287 -22.48 -27.00 21.49
CA PRO A 287 -21.62 -28.10 21.92
C PRO A 287 -21.06 -28.96 20.78
N LYS A 288 -21.56 -28.76 19.56
CA LYS A 288 -21.23 -29.50 18.33
C LYS A 288 -21.00 -28.51 17.18
N PRO A 289 -19.87 -28.62 16.45
CA PRO A 289 -19.61 -27.87 15.22
C PRO A 289 -20.77 -27.90 14.20
N SER A 290 -21.36 -29.07 13.95
CA SER A 290 -22.47 -29.23 12.99
C SER A 290 -23.70 -28.40 13.36
N GLU A 291 -24.02 -28.28 14.66
CA GLU A 291 -25.13 -27.47 15.16
C GLU A 291 -24.85 -25.96 15.07
N THR A 292 -23.59 -25.56 15.25
CA THR A 292 -23.16 -24.17 14.99
C THR A 292 -23.28 -23.85 13.50
N PHE A 293 -22.81 -24.72 12.59
CA PHE A 293 -22.97 -24.54 11.14
C PHE A 293 -24.43 -24.48 10.71
N LYS A 294 -25.31 -25.35 11.24
CA LYS A 294 -26.76 -25.31 10.98
C LYS A 294 -27.38 -23.94 11.28
N LEU A 295 -26.97 -23.30 12.38
CA LEU A 295 -27.41 -21.95 12.72
C LEU A 295 -26.79 -20.90 11.82
N ILE A 296 -25.46 -20.90 11.66
CA ILE A 296 -24.73 -19.91 10.85
C ILE A 296 -25.25 -19.91 9.40
N ASN A 297 -25.50 -21.08 8.81
CA ASN A 297 -26.08 -21.22 7.47
C ASN A 297 -27.41 -20.47 7.33
N ARG A 298 -28.33 -20.64 8.30
CA ARG A 298 -29.62 -19.95 8.32
C ARG A 298 -29.45 -18.44 8.45
N GLU A 299 -28.65 -17.99 9.43
CA GLU A 299 -28.45 -16.55 9.66
C GLU A 299 -27.75 -15.88 8.47
N LEU A 300 -26.82 -16.56 7.79
CA LEU A 300 -26.20 -16.05 6.56
C LEU A 300 -27.22 -15.93 5.42
N LEU A 301 -28.07 -16.94 5.18
CA LEU A 301 -29.17 -16.85 4.20
C LEU A 301 -30.16 -15.73 4.52
N ASP A 302 -30.37 -15.43 5.80
CA ASP A 302 -31.26 -14.35 6.24
C ASP A 302 -30.63 -12.96 6.11
N LEU A 303 -29.32 -12.82 6.35
CA LEU A 303 -28.59 -11.54 6.31
C LEU A 303 -28.03 -11.19 4.91
N VAL A 304 -27.56 -12.19 4.16
CA VAL A 304 -26.90 -12.02 2.85
C VAL A 304 -27.89 -12.36 1.74
N LYS A 305 -28.43 -11.34 1.05
CA LYS A 305 -29.43 -11.50 -0.02
C LYS A 305 -28.86 -11.47 -1.44
N GLN A 306 -27.54 -11.41 -1.59
CA GLN A 306 -26.84 -11.54 -2.86
C GLN A 306 -26.20 -12.94 -2.96
N GLN A 307 -25.68 -13.30 -4.14
CA GLN A 307 -24.91 -14.54 -4.25
C GLN A 307 -23.57 -14.37 -3.54
N GLY A 308 -23.39 -15.15 -2.48
CA GLY A 308 -22.17 -15.25 -1.70
C GLY A 308 -22.31 -16.42 -0.72
N TYR A 309 -21.28 -17.23 -0.61
CA TYR A 309 -21.22 -18.37 0.29
C TYR A 309 -19.87 -18.38 1.02
N THR A 310 -19.75 -19.25 2.02
CA THR A 310 -18.54 -19.34 2.85
C THR A 310 -18.14 -20.80 2.96
N THR A 311 -16.94 -21.15 2.50
CA THR A 311 -16.32 -22.42 2.88
C THR A 311 -15.85 -22.28 4.32
N CYS A 312 -16.00 -23.31 5.16
CA CYS A 312 -15.37 -23.27 6.48
C CYS A 312 -15.07 -24.66 7.07
N VAL A 313 -13.98 -24.75 7.83
CA VAL A 313 -13.75 -25.81 8.80
C VAL A 313 -13.76 -25.25 10.21
N TYR A 314 -14.52 -25.89 11.10
CA TYR A 314 -14.65 -25.47 12.50
C TYR A 314 -14.33 -26.62 13.43
N LEU A 315 -13.30 -26.42 14.25
CA LEU A 315 -12.89 -27.30 15.34
C LEU A 315 -13.49 -26.83 16.65
N LEU A 316 -13.91 -27.78 17.49
CA LEU A 316 -14.16 -27.60 18.92
C LEU A 316 -13.20 -28.52 19.68
N ILE A 317 -12.14 -27.93 20.22
CA ILE A 317 -11.08 -28.61 20.95
C ILE A 317 -11.46 -28.66 22.43
N HIS A 318 -11.41 -29.84 23.02
CA HIS A 318 -11.67 -30.08 24.44
C HIS A 318 -10.38 -30.09 25.28
N SER A 319 -10.51 -29.91 26.60
CA SER A 319 -9.40 -29.90 27.56
C SER A 319 -8.66 -31.25 27.72
N ASP A 320 -9.27 -32.34 27.26
CA ASP A 320 -8.69 -33.69 27.13
C ASP A 320 -8.03 -33.94 25.76
N TYR A 321 -7.90 -32.89 24.93
CA TYR A 321 -7.34 -32.93 23.58
C TYR A 321 -8.16 -33.72 22.55
N LYS A 322 -9.40 -34.07 22.88
CA LYS A 322 -10.38 -34.49 21.88
C LYS A 322 -10.76 -33.28 21.03
N VAL A 323 -10.65 -33.43 19.71
CA VAL A 323 -11.15 -32.46 18.73
C VAL A 323 -12.42 -33.02 18.11
N VAL A 324 -13.50 -32.24 18.19
CA VAL A 324 -14.70 -32.45 17.37
C VAL A 324 -14.63 -31.43 16.22
N TYR A 325 -14.92 -31.82 14.99
CA TYR A 325 -14.90 -30.88 13.86
C TYR A 325 -16.03 -31.14 12.86
N SER A 326 -16.38 -30.11 12.09
CA SER A 326 -17.27 -30.19 10.93
C SER A 326 -16.66 -29.38 9.78
N ILE A 327 -16.95 -29.80 8.55
CA ILE A 327 -16.53 -29.14 7.31
C ILE A 327 -17.77 -28.65 6.57
N ALA A 328 -17.64 -27.51 5.90
CA ALA A 328 -18.65 -26.90 5.04
C ALA A 328 -17.96 -26.41 3.77
N GLY A 329 -17.85 -27.26 2.75
CA GLY A 329 -17.24 -26.94 1.44
C GLY A 329 -15.73 -26.64 1.43
N HIS A 330 -15.05 -26.76 2.56
CA HIS A 330 -13.66 -26.32 2.75
C HIS A 330 -12.65 -27.47 2.58
N PRO A 331 -11.37 -27.19 2.26
CA PRO A 331 -10.31 -28.20 2.30
C PRO A 331 -10.26 -28.95 3.63
N ARG A 332 -9.92 -30.25 3.56
CA ARG A 332 -9.94 -31.14 4.73
C ARG A 332 -8.68 -30.92 5.57
N PRO A 333 -8.78 -30.90 6.92
CA PRO A 333 -7.61 -30.76 7.78
C PRO A 333 -6.54 -31.82 7.52
N ILE A 334 -5.27 -31.47 7.64
CA ILE A 334 -4.16 -32.43 7.60
C ILE A 334 -3.64 -32.64 9.02
N ILE A 335 -3.61 -33.88 9.50
CA ILE A 335 -3.02 -34.25 10.79
C ILE A 335 -1.67 -34.94 10.58
N PHE A 336 -0.62 -34.38 11.17
CA PHE A 336 0.67 -35.05 11.32
C PHE A 336 0.73 -35.78 12.65
N ARG A 337 0.98 -37.08 12.58
CA ARG A 337 1.12 -37.99 13.72
C ARG A 337 2.58 -38.19 14.07
N LEU A 338 3.03 -37.67 15.22
CA LEU A 338 4.43 -37.82 15.64
C LEU A 338 4.82 -39.29 15.81
N ARG A 339 3.89 -40.13 16.29
CA ARG A 339 4.10 -41.56 16.52
C ARG A 339 4.42 -42.35 15.24
N THR A 340 3.87 -41.96 14.10
CA THR A 340 4.08 -42.65 12.80
C THR A 340 5.02 -41.88 11.88
N GLY A 341 5.26 -40.59 12.14
CA GLY A 341 6.00 -39.70 11.25
C GLY A 341 5.25 -39.40 9.95
N LYS A 342 3.90 -39.48 9.97
CA LYS A 342 3.06 -39.37 8.77
C LYS A 342 2.03 -38.27 8.83
N ALA A 343 1.82 -37.62 7.69
CA ALA A 343 0.76 -36.65 7.47
C ALA A 343 -0.43 -37.34 6.79
N GLU A 344 -1.62 -37.18 7.36
CA GLU A 344 -2.85 -37.84 6.95
C GLU A 344 -3.93 -36.77 6.72
N VAL A 345 -4.64 -36.85 5.59
CA VAL A 345 -5.79 -35.98 5.32
C VAL A 345 -6.98 -36.50 6.11
N CYS A 346 -7.59 -35.65 6.92
CA CYS A 346 -8.76 -35.99 7.72
C CYS A 346 -9.98 -36.27 6.83
N GLU A 347 -10.89 -37.11 7.33
CA GLU A 347 -12.18 -37.34 6.68
C GLU A 347 -13.10 -36.12 6.78
N GLY A 348 -14.16 -36.09 5.98
CA GLY A 348 -15.27 -35.14 6.12
C GLY A 348 -15.60 -34.35 4.86
N GLU A 349 -16.85 -33.93 4.83
CA GLU A 349 -17.49 -33.18 3.75
C GLU A 349 -18.67 -32.38 4.31
N GLY A 350 -19.24 -31.50 3.49
CA GLY A 350 -20.42 -30.69 3.79
C GLY A 350 -20.58 -29.60 2.74
N THR A 351 -21.78 -29.04 2.60
CA THR A 351 -22.08 -27.98 1.61
C THR A 351 -21.70 -26.59 2.13
N PHE A 352 -21.42 -25.64 1.24
CA PHE A 352 -21.06 -24.26 1.60
C PHE A 352 -22.08 -23.58 2.54
N LEU A 353 -21.58 -22.82 3.52
CA LEU A 353 -22.43 -22.02 4.41
C LEU A 353 -23.06 -20.85 3.63
N GLY A 354 -24.33 -20.56 3.91
CA GLY A 354 -25.06 -19.44 3.33
C GLY A 354 -25.59 -19.70 1.91
N MET A 355 -25.34 -20.87 1.32
CA MET A 355 -25.71 -21.14 -0.08
C MET A 355 -27.08 -21.78 -0.25
N PHE A 356 -27.43 -22.78 0.57
CA PHE A 356 -28.69 -23.53 0.45
C PHE A 356 -29.40 -23.70 1.80
N PRO A 357 -30.75 -23.56 1.88
CA PRO A 357 -31.49 -23.71 3.14
C PRO A 357 -31.31 -25.07 3.82
N ASP A 358 -31.17 -26.13 3.04
CA ASP A 358 -31.01 -27.53 3.43
C ASP A 358 -29.54 -27.97 3.62
N ALA A 359 -28.56 -27.10 3.33
CA ALA A 359 -27.13 -27.37 3.57
C ALA A 359 -26.86 -27.79 5.03
N GLY A 360 -27.70 -27.36 5.97
CA GLY A 360 -27.71 -27.82 7.35
C GLY A 360 -27.62 -29.35 7.51
N ASP A 361 -28.35 -30.12 6.70
CA ASP A 361 -28.41 -31.57 6.83
C ASP A 361 -27.18 -32.30 6.30
N THR A 362 -26.26 -31.58 5.64
CA THR A 362 -24.97 -32.12 5.16
C THR A 362 -23.86 -32.07 6.22
N TYR A 363 -24.03 -31.27 7.28
CA TYR A 363 -23.01 -31.10 8.32
C TYR A 363 -22.97 -32.27 9.31
N SER A 364 -21.79 -32.88 9.46
CA SER A 364 -21.54 -33.99 10.37
C SER A 364 -20.40 -33.66 11.35
N ASP A 365 -20.51 -34.18 12.58
CA ASP A 365 -19.46 -34.02 13.59
C ASP A 365 -18.49 -35.22 13.52
N LEU A 366 -17.25 -34.94 13.16
CA LEU A 366 -16.15 -35.90 13.12
C LEU A 366 -15.24 -35.72 14.33
N HIS A 367 -14.40 -36.71 14.60
CA HIS A 367 -13.62 -36.81 15.83
C HIS A 367 -12.18 -37.22 15.56
N LEU A 368 -11.24 -36.52 16.18
CA LEU A 368 -9.87 -36.99 16.35
C LEU A 368 -9.38 -36.71 17.78
N GLN A 369 -8.40 -37.48 18.22
CA GLN A 369 -7.67 -37.26 19.46
C GLN A 369 -6.27 -36.75 19.10
N LEU A 370 -5.81 -35.65 19.70
CA LEU A 370 -4.41 -35.23 19.59
C LEU A 370 -3.56 -35.92 20.67
N GLU A 371 -2.38 -36.40 20.28
CA GLU A 371 -1.33 -36.89 21.18
C GLU A 371 -0.18 -35.85 21.27
N PRO A 372 0.59 -35.80 22.38
CA PRO A 372 1.68 -34.83 22.51
C PRO A 372 2.71 -34.96 21.38
N GLY A 373 2.95 -33.84 20.68
CA GLY A 373 3.80 -33.74 19.50
C GLY A 373 3.05 -33.70 18.17
N ASP A 374 1.79 -34.18 18.11
CA ASP A 374 0.96 -34.14 16.90
C ASP A 374 0.71 -32.69 16.46
N LYS A 375 0.63 -32.51 15.13
CA LYS A 375 0.30 -31.22 14.49
C LYS A 375 -0.97 -31.37 13.68
N LEU A 376 -1.81 -30.34 13.63
CA LEU A 376 -3.00 -30.27 12.78
C LEU A 376 -2.97 -28.97 11.99
N PHE A 377 -3.25 -29.06 10.70
CA PHE A 377 -3.20 -27.94 9.75
C PHE A 377 -4.57 -27.73 9.13
N LEU A 378 -5.02 -26.48 9.12
CA LEU A 378 -6.21 -25.98 8.44
C LEU A 378 -5.74 -24.98 7.37
N TYR A 379 -6.26 -25.06 6.15
CA TYR A 379 -5.78 -24.26 5.03
C TYR A 379 -6.89 -23.98 4.02
N THR A 380 -6.76 -22.87 3.30
CA THR A 380 -7.59 -22.53 2.15
C THR A 380 -7.02 -23.10 0.85
N ASP A 381 -7.89 -23.31 -0.13
CA ASP A 381 -7.58 -23.86 -1.44
C ASP A 381 -6.57 -23.02 -2.21
N GLY A 382 -6.57 -21.70 -2.03
CA GLY A 382 -5.53 -20.79 -2.53
C GLY A 382 -4.08 -21.19 -2.18
N LEU A 383 -3.84 -21.98 -1.11
CA LEU A 383 -2.51 -22.56 -0.83
C LEU A 383 -2.16 -23.73 -1.77
N THR A 384 -3.14 -24.53 -2.17
CA THR A 384 -2.94 -25.77 -2.94
C THR A 384 -3.20 -25.61 -4.43
N GLU A 385 -4.06 -24.68 -4.83
CA GLU A 385 -4.40 -24.41 -6.23
C GLU A 385 -3.45 -23.41 -6.89
N ALA A 386 -2.69 -22.63 -6.11
CA ALA A 386 -1.74 -21.66 -6.64
C ALA A 386 -0.73 -22.29 -7.63
N GLU A 387 -0.64 -21.70 -8.81
CA GLU A 387 0.18 -22.20 -9.92
C GLU A 387 1.56 -21.54 -9.99
N ASN A 388 2.52 -22.32 -10.50
CA ASN A 388 3.81 -21.80 -10.97
C ASN A 388 3.75 -21.28 -12.41
N ASP A 389 4.87 -20.75 -12.90
CA ASP A 389 5.06 -20.24 -14.27
C ASP A 389 4.82 -21.28 -15.40
N HIS A 390 4.73 -22.56 -15.06
CA HIS A 390 4.41 -23.67 -15.97
C HIS A 390 2.92 -24.09 -15.91
N GLY A 391 2.08 -23.44 -15.10
CA GLY A 391 0.67 -23.82 -14.91
C GLY A 391 0.48 -25.09 -14.07
N HIS A 392 1.46 -25.45 -13.22
CA HIS A 392 1.30 -26.56 -12.28
C HIS A 392 0.93 -26.01 -10.89
N ALA A 393 -0.19 -26.48 -10.35
CA ALA A 393 -0.62 -26.18 -8.98
C ALA A 393 0.35 -26.74 -7.91
N PHE A 394 0.41 -26.08 -6.74
CA PHE A 394 1.26 -26.48 -5.62
C PHE A 394 0.91 -27.88 -5.08
N GLY A 395 -0.39 -28.15 -4.91
CA GLY A 395 -0.96 -29.47 -4.66
C GLY A 395 -0.87 -30.01 -3.22
N GLU A 396 -1.92 -30.73 -2.81
CA GLU A 396 -2.05 -31.39 -1.49
C GLU A 396 -0.89 -32.37 -1.21
N ILE A 397 -0.43 -33.10 -2.23
CA ILE A 397 0.68 -34.09 -2.11
C ILE A 397 1.98 -33.41 -1.65
N LYS A 398 2.29 -32.22 -2.18
CA LYS A 398 3.50 -31.47 -1.81
C LYS A 398 3.38 -30.87 -0.41
N LEU A 399 2.18 -30.42 -0.03
CA LEU A 399 1.89 -29.96 1.33
C LEU A 399 2.11 -31.09 2.36
N LEU A 400 1.63 -32.30 2.08
CA LEU A 400 1.87 -33.48 2.93
C LEU A 400 3.37 -33.80 3.07
N GLN A 401 4.13 -33.76 1.97
CA GLN A 401 5.59 -33.96 1.98
C GLN A 401 6.32 -32.94 2.85
N LEU A 402 6.03 -31.65 2.67
CA LEU A 402 6.64 -30.58 3.47
C LEU A 402 6.30 -30.71 4.96
N ILE A 403 5.09 -31.14 5.31
CA ILE A 403 4.71 -31.40 6.70
C ILE A 403 5.52 -32.56 7.30
N GLU A 404 5.74 -33.65 6.55
CA GLU A 404 6.57 -34.78 6.99
C GLU A 404 8.06 -34.42 7.10
N GLU A 405 8.61 -33.65 6.16
CA GLU A 405 9.99 -33.16 6.20
C GLU A 405 10.26 -32.27 7.42
N ASN A 406 9.26 -31.49 7.85
CA ASN A 406 9.32 -30.62 9.02
C ASN A 406 8.83 -31.33 10.31
N ALA A 407 8.80 -32.67 10.36
CA ALA A 407 8.34 -33.47 11.51
C ALA A 407 8.85 -32.97 12.88
N ASN A 408 10.17 -32.79 13.01
CA ASN A 408 10.84 -32.41 14.26
C ASN A 408 10.85 -30.90 14.53
N ALA A 409 10.44 -30.06 13.57
CA ALA A 409 10.39 -28.62 13.73
C ALA A 409 9.22 -28.20 14.62
N THR A 410 9.27 -27.00 15.20
CA THR A 410 8.13 -26.37 15.88
C THR A 410 7.01 -26.05 14.88
N ILE A 411 5.80 -25.80 15.37
CA ILE A 411 4.68 -25.39 14.51
C ILE A 411 4.96 -24.08 13.77
N GLN A 412 5.69 -23.14 14.39
CA GLN A 412 6.15 -21.91 13.74
C GLN A 412 7.04 -22.21 12.54
N GLU A 413 8.15 -22.90 12.77
CA GLU A 413 9.12 -23.25 11.73
C GLU A 413 8.47 -24.06 10.61
N THR A 414 7.53 -24.96 10.94
CA THR A 414 6.79 -25.76 9.95
C THR A 414 5.94 -24.89 9.03
N VAL A 415 5.13 -23.98 9.59
CA VAL A 415 4.27 -23.09 8.79
C VAL A 415 5.09 -22.06 8.01
N GLU A 416 6.13 -21.48 8.63
CA GLU A 416 7.05 -20.57 7.94
C GLU A 416 7.78 -21.27 6.77
N SER A 417 8.23 -22.51 6.97
CA SER A 417 8.85 -23.35 5.93
C SER A 417 7.90 -23.60 4.76
N ILE A 418 6.65 -24.00 5.02
CA ILE A 418 5.63 -24.21 3.96
C ILE A 418 5.37 -22.89 3.21
N MET A 419 5.18 -21.77 3.91
CA MET A 419 4.92 -20.47 3.28
C MET A 419 6.13 -19.91 2.52
N ASN A 420 7.37 -20.31 2.85
CA ASN A 420 8.56 -20.01 2.06
C ASN A 420 8.56 -20.84 0.76
N HIS A 421 8.43 -22.18 0.85
CA HIS A 421 8.38 -23.07 -0.30
C HIS A 421 7.22 -22.75 -1.26
N HIS A 422 6.09 -22.25 -0.75
CA HIS A 422 5.00 -21.72 -1.56
C HIS A 422 5.44 -20.48 -2.35
N ARG A 423 5.96 -19.45 -1.67
CA ARG A 423 6.44 -18.21 -2.33
C ARG A 423 7.56 -18.44 -3.34
N GLU A 424 8.40 -19.44 -3.13
CA GLU A 424 9.44 -19.85 -4.10
C GLU A 424 8.84 -20.58 -5.31
N PHE A 425 7.80 -21.39 -5.10
CA PHE A 425 7.12 -22.13 -6.17
C PHE A 425 6.27 -21.22 -7.07
N THR A 426 5.57 -20.24 -6.50
CA THR A 426 4.77 -19.24 -7.24
C THR A 426 5.59 -18.01 -7.66
N MET A 427 6.92 -18.14 -7.77
CA MET A 427 7.77 -17.01 -8.12
C MET A 427 7.59 -16.62 -9.58
N GLY A 428 7.07 -15.42 -9.83
CA GLY A 428 6.83 -14.91 -11.19
C GLY A 428 5.40 -15.09 -11.68
N THR A 429 4.50 -15.68 -10.89
CA THR A 429 3.05 -15.64 -11.12
C THR A 429 2.40 -14.54 -10.27
N ASP A 430 1.28 -14.00 -10.77
CA ASP A 430 0.42 -13.12 -9.97
C ASP A 430 -0.34 -13.96 -8.92
N ALA A 431 -0.61 -13.37 -7.75
CA ALA A 431 -1.44 -14.03 -6.74
C ALA A 431 -2.85 -14.27 -7.29
N MET A 432 -3.28 -15.54 -7.34
CA MET A 432 -4.58 -15.94 -7.90
C MET A 432 -5.70 -15.86 -6.86
N ASP A 433 -5.41 -16.14 -5.59
CA ASP A 433 -6.38 -16.09 -4.49
C ASP A 433 -5.70 -15.77 -3.14
N ASP A 434 -6.49 -15.59 -2.10
CA ASP A 434 -6.03 -15.46 -0.72
C ASP A 434 -5.43 -16.78 -0.20
N ILE A 435 -4.45 -16.68 0.70
CA ILE A 435 -3.77 -17.85 1.27
C ILE A 435 -3.81 -17.81 2.79
N THR A 436 -4.43 -18.82 3.39
CA THR A 436 -4.42 -19.09 4.83
C THR A 436 -3.87 -20.48 5.12
N LEU A 437 -2.94 -20.55 6.07
CA LEU A 437 -2.43 -21.79 6.66
C LEU A 437 -2.34 -21.62 8.18
N LEU A 438 -3.29 -22.20 8.91
CA LEU A 438 -3.30 -22.26 10.37
C LEU A 438 -2.78 -23.62 10.83
N GLY A 439 -1.58 -23.64 11.41
CA GLY A 439 -1.01 -24.78 12.09
C GLY A 439 -1.26 -24.72 13.59
N LEU A 440 -1.63 -25.84 14.19
CA LEU A 440 -1.62 -26.05 15.64
C LEU A 440 -0.83 -27.29 16.03
N GLN A 441 -0.18 -27.29 17.19
CA GLN A 441 0.61 -28.43 17.69
C GLN A 441 0.37 -28.61 19.19
N LEU A 442 0.04 -29.83 19.62
CA LEU A 442 0.07 -30.16 21.04
C LEU A 442 1.53 -30.32 21.46
N SER A 443 2.01 -29.51 22.41
CA SER A 443 3.44 -29.46 22.75
C SER A 443 3.98 -30.84 23.17
N PRO A 444 5.09 -31.34 22.59
CA PRO A 444 5.69 -32.60 23.03
C PRO A 444 6.21 -32.54 24.48
N ARG A 445 6.38 -31.32 25.03
CA ARG A 445 6.83 -31.07 26.41
C ARG A 445 5.66 -30.77 27.38
N LEU A 446 4.43 -31.14 27.01
CA LEU A 446 3.20 -30.88 27.78
C LEU A 446 3.29 -31.29 29.27
N ALA A 447 3.77 -32.50 29.55
CA ALA A 447 3.87 -33.00 30.93
C ALA A 447 4.89 -32.20 31.76
N GLU A 448 6.00 -31.82 31.15
CA GLU A 448 7.03 -30.97 31.75
C GLU A 448 6.46 -29.56 32.04
N PHE A 449 5.77 -28.95 31.08
CA PHE A 449 5.09 -27.66 31.26
C PHE A 449 4.13 -27.68 32.47
N HIS A 450 3.24 -28.68 32.57
CA HIS A 450 2.32 -28.79 33.70
C HIS A 450 3.01 -29.09 35.04
N GLN A 451 4.18 -29.73 35.03
CA GLN A 451 4.98 -29.93 36.25
C GLN A 451 5.64 -28.61 36.69
N ILE A 452 6.36 -27.95 35.79
CA ILE A 452 7.08 -26.69 36.06
C ILE A 452 6.08 -25.60 36.47
N LYS A 453 4.96 -25.46 35.75
CA LYS A 453 3.94 -24.46 36.07
C LYS A 453 3.36 -24.66 37.48
N ARG A 454 3.06 -25.91 37.88
CA ARG A 454 2.58 -26.21 39.24
C ARG A 454 3.62 -25.89 40.32
N GLN A 455 4.91 -26.12 40.04
CA GLN A 455 6.00 -25.73 40.95
C GLN A 455 6.08 -24.20 41.09
N GLY A 456 5.96 -23.46 39.99
CA GLY A 456 5.90 -22.00 39.99
C GLY A 456 4.70 -21.46 40.77
N ASP A 457 3.51 -22.02 40.53
CA ASP A 457 2.27 -21.66 41.25
C ASP A 457 2.41 -21.93 42.77
N GLN A 458 3.04 -23.04 43.17
CA GLN A 458 3.31 -23.35 44.58
C GLN A 458 4.33 -22.37 45.22
N ALA A 459 5.45 -22.11 44.55
CA ALA A 459 6.48 -21.18 45.03
C ALA A 459 5.92 -19.74 45.18
N TYR A 460 5.11 -19.31 44.21
CA TYR A 460 4.43 -18.01 44.24
C TYR A 460 3.50 -17.89 45.46
N HIS A 461 2.70 -18.93 45.75
CA HIS A 461 1.85 -18.95 46.95
C HIS A 461 2.65 -18.96 48.27
N GLN A 462 3.86 -19.53 48.28
CA GLN A 462 4.78 -19.49 49.41
C GLN A 462 5.58 -18.17 49.52
N LYS A 463 5.37 -17.23 48.58
CA LYS A 463 6.14 -15.98 48.42
C LYS A 463 7.63 -16.17 48.08
N ASP A 464 8.02 -17.37 47.64
CA ASP A 464 9.33 -17.59 47.01
C ASP A 464 9.26 -17.14 45.54
N TYR A 465 9.31 -15.82 45.35
CA TYR A 465 9.21 -15.22 44.03
C TYR A 465 10.42 -15.52 43.14
N ASN A 466 11.60 -15.81 43.71
CA ASN A 466 12.77 -16.22 42.95
C ASN A 466 12.53 -17.59 42.28
N THR A 467 12.12 -18.60 43.06
CA THR A 467 11.79 -19.92 42.50
C THR A 467 10.59 -19.84 41.54
N ALA A 468 9.59 -19.02 41.84
CA ALA A 468 8.44 -18.79 40.96
C ALA A 468 8.85 -18.20 39.60
N VAL A 469 9.70 -17.15 39.59
CA VAL A 469 10.27 -16.55 38.36
C VAL A 469 11.00 -17.60 37.53
N ASN A 470 11.91 -18.37 38.14
CA ASN A 470 12.68 -19.41 37.43
C ASN A 470 11.81 -20.55 36.86
N CYS A 471 10.70 -20.88 37.52
CA CYS A 471 9.74 -21.86 37.01
C CYS A 471 8.91 -21.28 35.85
N TYR A 472 8.36 -20.08 36.02
CA TYR A 472 7.53 -19.46 34.99
C TYR A 472 8.32 -19.08 33.74
N GLU A 473 9.59 -18.69 33.85
CA GLU A 473 10.48 -18.50 32.71
C GLU A 473 10.59 -19.77 31.86
N LYS A 474 10.88 -20.93 32.48
CA LYS A 474 10.96 -22.22 31.79
C LYS A 474 9.62 -22.67 31.20
N ALA A 475 8.51 -22.41 31.90
CA ALA A 475 7.18 -22.69 31.38
C ALA A 475 6.84 -21.81 30.14
N HIS A 476 7.21 -20.53 30.17
CA HIS A 476 7.06 -19.59 29.07
C HIS A 476 7.97 -19.94 27.88
N GLN A 477 9.16 -20.51 28.09
CA GLN A 477 10.00 -21.05 27.02
C GLN A 477 9.35 -22.25 26.30
N ILE A 478 8.48 -23.02 26.97
CA ILE A 478 7.75 -24.14 26.33
C ILE A 478 6.49 -23.63 25.62
N LEU A 479 5.72 -22.72 26.22
CA LEU A 479 4.52 -22.11 25.65
C LEU A 479 4.59 -20.56 25.73
N PRO A 480 5.22 -19.89 24.76
CA PRO A 480 5.44 -18.44 24.81
C PRO A 480 4.15 -17.60 24.76
N ARG A 481 3.04 -18.15 24.27
CA ARG A 481 1.77 -17.42 24.12
C ARG A 481 0.69 -17.89 25.10
N GLU A 482 1.02 -18.70 26.11
CA GLU A 482 0.05 -19.14 27.13
C GLU A 482 -0.19 -18.02 28.15
N LEU A 483 -1.32 -17.34 28.00
CA LEU A 483 -1.61 -16.08 28.68
C LEU A 483 -1.63 -16.17 30.21
N ASN A 484 -2.02 -17.32 30.80
CA ASN A 484 -2.06 -17.45 32.26
C ASN A 484 -0.65 -17.54 32.86
N THR A 485 0.23 -18.31 32.23
CA THR A 485 1.66 -18.40 32.57
C THR A 485 2.33 -17.05 32.37
N GLN A 486 2.07 -16.35 31.26
CA GLN A 486 2.61 -15.02 31.02
C GLN A 486 2.18 -13.99 32.08
N LEU A 487 0.90 -13.99 32.48
CA LEU A 487 0.39 -13.14 33.56
C LEU A 487 1.01 -13.52 34.92
N ALA A 488 1.15 -14.81 35.22
CA ALA A 488 1.77 -15.29 36.45
C ALA A 488 3.27 -14.93 36.50
N TYR A 489 3.95 -15.02 35.36
CA TYR A 489 5.36 -14.64 35.22
C TYR A 489 5.55 -13.14 35.44
N GLY A 490 4.80 -12.29 34.74
CA GLY A 490 4.85 -10.83 34.91
C GLY A 490 4.54 -10.39 36.35
N LYS A 491 3.62 -11.07 37.03
CA LYS A 491 3.39 -10.87 38.48
C LYS A 491 4.58 -11.28 39.32
N ALA A 492 5.12 -12.49 39.13
CA ALA A 492 6.25 -12.98 39.91
C ALA A 492 7.49 -12.08 39.74
N LEU A 493 7.76 -11.62 38.52
CA LEU A 493 8.80 -10.64 38.21
C LEU A 493 8.58 -9.30 38.95
N ALA A 494 7.34 -8.79 38.96
CA ALA A 494 7.00 -7.56 39.67
C ALA A 494 7.17 -7.67 41.19
N TYR A 495 6.74 -8.80 41.80
CA TYR A 495 6.93 -9.05 43.24
C TYR A 495 8.40 -9.36 43.61
N TYR A 496 9.19 -9.87 42.67
CA TYR A 496 10.63 -10.10 42.85
C TYR A 496 11.49 -8.83 42.61
N GLY A 497 10.91 -7.77 42.03
CA GLY A 497 11.61 -6.50 41.76
C GLY A 497 12.24 -6.37 40.36
N LYS A 498 12.01 -7.33 39.45
CA LYS A 498 12.45 -7.27 38.04
C LYS A 498 11.45 -6.47 37.18
N PHE A 499 11.39 -5.16 37.38
CA PHE A 499 10.31 -4.33 36.84
C PHE A 499 10.30 -4.21 35.31
N ASP A 500 11.45 -4.09 34.63
CA ASP A 500 11.49 -3.99 33.15
C ASP A 500 11.03 -5.29 32.47
N GLU A 501 11.46 -6.44 32.99
CA GLU A 501 10.99 -7.75 32.53
C GLU A 501 9.48 -7.92 32.78
N ALA A 502 9.00 -7.50 33.95
CA ALA A 502 7.57 -7.50 34.28
C ALA A 502 6.75 -6.61 33.33
N ILE A 503 7.24 -5.41 33.00
CA ILE A 503 6.61 -4.50 32.03
C ILE A 503 6.45 -5.18 30.68
N SER A 504 7.53 -5.75 30.13
CA SER A 504 7.50 -6.45 28.84
C SER A 504 6.47 -7.59 28.81
N MET A 505 6.44 -8.42 29.86
CA MET A 505 5.48 -9.53 29.97
C MET A 505 4.02 -9.05 30.08
N LEU A 506 3.76 -8.01 30.89
CA LEU A 506 2.41 -7.49 31.13
C LEU A 506 1.88 -6.64 29.97
N GLU A 507 2.73 -5.85 29.30
CA GLU A 507 2.39 -5.16 28.04
C GLU A 507 1.97 -6.17 26.98
N SER A 508 2.77 -7.23 26.78
CA SER A 508 2.47 -8.29 25.81
C SER A 508 1.17 -9.04 26.14
N TYR A 509 0.91 -9.36 27.42
CA TYR A 509 -0.36 -9.95 27.85
C TYR A 509 -1.56 -9.02 27.61
N ASN A 510 -1.41 -7.72 27.87
CA ASN A 510 -2.46 -6.72 27.70
C ASN A 510 -2.85 -6.49 26.24
N LYS A 511 -2.02 -6.88 25.26
CA LYS A 511 -2.43 -6.92 23.83
C LYS A 511 -3.59 -7.89 23.60
N PHE A 512 -3.63 -9.01 24.31
CA PHE A 512 -4.69 -10.02 24.22
C PHE A 512 -5.84 -9.80 25.21
N LYS A 513 -5.55 -9.19 26.37
CA LYS A 513 -6.50 -9.00 27.48
C LYS A 513 -6.57 -7.54 27.94
N THR A 514 -6.94 -6.67 27.01
CA THR A 514 -7.08 -5.20 27.15
C THR A 514 -7.98 -4.71 28.29
N ASN A 515 -8.88 -5.57 28.80
CA ASN A 515 -9.80 -5.26 29.90
C ASN A 515 -9.49 -6.04 31.19
N HIS A 516 -8.21 -6.41 31.43
CA HIS A 516 -7.84 -7.19 32.62
C HIS A 516 -7.27 -6.30 33.74
N PHE A 517 -8.15 -5.79 34.62
CA PHE A 517 -7.82 -4.76 35.62
C PHE A 517 -6.59 -5.07 36.48
N LYS A 518 -6.40 -6.33 36.91
CA LYS A 518 -5.24 -6.72 37.75
C LYS A 518 -3.91 -6.62 37.00
N SER A 519 -3.90 -6.75 35.67
CA SER A 519 -2.68 -6.61 34.88
C SER A 519 -2.30 -5.13 34.78
N HIS A 520 -3.24 -4.27 34.38
CA HIS A 520 -3.04 -2.81 34.34
C HIS A 520 -2.64 -2.23 35.71
N ALA A 521 -3.22 -2.73 36.81
CA ALA A 521 -2.86 -2.28 38.16
C ALA A 521 -1.38 -2.56 38.51
N ILE A 522 -0.87 -3.74 38.13
CA ILE A 522 0.51 -4.15 38.39
C ILE A 522 1.47 -3.49 37.39
N LEU A 523 1.10 -3.39 36.12
CA LEU A 523 1.87 -2.67 35.10
C LEU A 523 2.07 -1.19 35.47
N GLY A 524 1.03 -0.53 35.98
CA GLY A 524 1.14 0.83 36.53
C GLY A 524 2.10 0.94 37.71
N TYR A 525 2.14 -0.07 38.58
CA TYR A 525 3.12 -0.15 39.68
C TYR A 525 4.55 -0.36 39.16
N CYS A 526 4.76 -1.25 38.19
CA CYS A 526 6.09 -1.44 37.58
C CYS A 526 6.58 -0.14 36.91
N TYR A 527 5.73 0.55 36.14
CA TYR A 527 6.08 1.85 35.56
C TYR A 527 6.41 2.92 36.61
N TYR A 528 5.71 2.93 37.75
CA TYR A 528 6.02 3.84 38.86
C TYR A 528 7.41 3.57 39.47
N GLN A 529 7.81 2.30 39.58
CA GLN A 529 9.12 1.91 40.09
C GLN A 529 10.26 2.26 39.12
N VAL A 530 10.05 2.16 37.81
CA VAL A 530 11.02 2.63 36.78
C VAL A 530 10.84 4.11 36.39
N GLU A 531 10.19 4.89 37.26
CA GLU A 531 9.97 6.35 37.14
C GLU A 531 9.21 6.83 35.87
N GLN A 532 8.55 5.93 35.13
CA GLN A 532 7.71 6.23 33.97
C GLN A 532 6.30 6.69 34.41
N TYR A 533 6.26 7.78 35.18
CA TYR A 533 5.08 8.28 35.89
C TYR A 533 3.84 8.53 35.03
N GLU A 534 4.01 9.01 33.79
CA GLU A 534 2.90 9.27 32.86
C GLU A 534 2.21 7.98 32.42
N LYS A 535 3.00 6.91 32.20
CA LYS A 535 2.46 5.58 31.89
C LYS A 535 1.81 4.95 33.13
N ALA A 536 2.39 5.15 34.32
CA ALA A 536 1.77 4.72 35.57
C ALA A 536 0.39 5.37 35.81
N GLU A 537 0.26 6.69 35.56
CA GLU A 537 -1.02 7.41 35.61
C GLU A 537 -2.05 6.80 34.64
N LEU A 538 -1.63 6.51 33.39
CA LEU A 538 -2.48 5.94 32.36
C LEU A 538 -2.97 4.53 32.72
N GLU A 539 -2.08 3.63 33.15
CA GLU A 539 -2.43 2.25 33.45
C GLU A 539 -3.30 2.12 34.71
N TRP A 540 -3.07 2.91 35.76
CA TRP A 540 -3.98 2.92 36.92
C TRP A 540 -5.34 3.53 36.60
N LYS A 541 -5.41 4.52 35.69
CA LYS A 541 -6.70 5.03 35.18
C LYS A 541 -7.47 3.95 34.40
N LYS A 542 -6.80 3.21 33.51
CA LYS A 542 -7.41 2.05 32.80
C LYS A 542 -7.90 1.00 33.79
N ALA A 543 -7.04 0.59 34.73
CA ALA A 543 -7.36 -0.40 35.76
C ALA A 543 -8.59 0.00 36.59
N TYR A 544 -8.70 1.28 36.92
CA TYR A 544 -9.87 1.85 37.59
C TYR A 544 -11.12 1.83 36.70
N SER A 545 -11.06 2.31 35.45
CA SER A 545 -12.23 2.33 34.55
C SER A 545 -12.79 0.94 34.16
N ILE A 546 -12.00 -0.12 34.36
CA ILE A 546 -12.46 -1.51 34.17
C ILE A 546 -13.18 -2.03 35.43
N ASN A 547 -12.81 -1.55 36.62
CA ASN A 547 -13.40 -1.97 37.90
C ASN A 547 -13.32 -0.85 38.94
N ASP A 548 -14.37 -0.02 38.96
CA ASP A 548 -14.50 1.16 39.83
C ASP A 548 -14.45 0.85 41.34
N SER A 549 -14.66 -0.40 41.76
CA SER A 549 -14.74 -0.77 43.18
C SER A 549 -13.38 -0.88 43.89
N ASN A 550 -12.26 -0.89 43.16
CA ASN A 550 -10.94 -1.14 43.74
C ASN A 550 -10.21 0.14 44.19
N LEU A 551 -10.40 0.49 45.47
CA LEU A 551 -9.73 1.64 46.13
C LEU A 551 -8.20 1.64 46.00
N SER A 552 -7.55 0.49 45.82
CA SER A 552 -6.08 0.41 45.69
C SER A 552 -5.54 1.18 44.47
N ASN A 553 -6.27 1.20 43.35
CA ASN A 553 -5.84 1.95 42.16
C ASN A 553 -5.92 3.47 42.39
N LEU A 554 -6.97 3.93 43.09
CA LEU A 554 -7.11 5.34 43.47
C LEU A 554 -6.05 5.75 44.50
N TYR A 555 -5.75 4.89 45.47
CA TYR A 555 -4.67 5.13 46.43
C TYR A 555 -3.31 5.32 45.72
N ASN A 556 -2.98 4.45 44.75
CA ASN A 556 -1.76 4.57 43.95
C ASN A 556 -1.71 5.89 43.16
N LEU A 557 -2.82 6.29 42.52
CA LEU A 557 -2.93 7.58 41.84
C LEU A 557 -2.76 8.78 42.80
N ALA A 558 -3.31 8.70 44.01
CA ALA A 558 -3.13 9.76 45.02
C ALA A 558 -1.66 9.90 45.45
N GLN A 559 -0.96 8.78 45.67
CA GLN A 559 0.47 8.79 46.01
C GLN A 559 1.34 9.29 44.84
N LEU A 560 0.99 8.94 43.60
CA LEU A 560 1.62 9.49 42.40
C LEU A 560 1.47 11.02 42.32
N TYR A 561 0.24 11.53 42.45
CA TYR A 561 0.00 12.98 42.42
C TYR A 561 0.64 13.71 43.59
N ARG A 562 0.77 13.07 44.76
CA ARG A 562 1.57 13.58 45.88
C ARG A 562 3.04 13.70 45.50
N LYS A 563 3.65 12.66 44.91
CA LYS A 563 5.06 12.67 44.46
C LYS A 563 5.30 13.75 43.39
N LEU A 564 4.37 13.93 42.46
CA LEU A 564 4.42 14.96 41.41
C LEU A 564 3.95 16.37 41.87
N ASN A 565 3.61 16.56 43.16
CA ASN A 565 3.08 17.81 43.73
C ASN A 565 1.80 18.35 43.01
N GLN A 566 1.03 17.47 42.36
CA GLN A 566 -0.19 17.78 41.61
C GLN A 566 -1.42 17.87 42.55
N LYS A 567 -1.41 18.85 43.45
CA LYS A 567 -2.37 19.00 44.56
C LYS A 567 -3.84 18.93 44.16
N GLN A 568 -4.24 19.50 43.02
CA GLN A 568 -5.63 19.46 42.56
C GLN A 568 -6.06 18.03 42.18
N LYS A 569 -5.33 17.37 41.28
CA LYS A 569 -5.62 15.97 40.90
C LYS A 569 -5.61 15.03 42.11
N MET A 570 -4.69 15.25 43.06
CA MET A 570 -4.64 14.49 44.32
C MET A 570 -5.93 14.66 45.13
N LYS A 571 -6.43 15.90 45.27
CA LYS A 571 -7.70 16.17 45.94
C LYS A 571 -8.87 15.49 45.22
N ASP A 572 -8.94 15.61 43.89
CA ASP A 572 -10.00 15.02 43.07
C ASP A 572 -10.07 13.48 43.24
N VAL A 573 -8.92 12.82 43.40
CA VAL A 573 -8.86 11.37 43.69
C VAL A 573 -9.28 11.05 45.12
N ILE A 574 -8.83 11.81 46.11
CA ILE A 574 -9.21 11.62 47.52
C ILE A 574 -10.72 11.79 47.71
N ASP A 575 -11.32 12.80 47.08
CA ASP A 575 -12.76 13.03 47.18
C ASP A 575 -13.57 11.94 46.47
N LYS A 576 -13.05 11.33 45.39
CA LYS A 576 -13.61 10.09 44.79
C LYS A 576 -13.50 8.88 45.71
N MET A 577 -12.37 8.68 46.39
CA MET A 577 -12.21 7.57 47.34
C MET A 577 -13.26 7.66 48.47
N LYS A 578 -13.42 8.83 49.08
CA LYS A 578 -14.44 9.09 50.10
C LYS A 578 -15.86 8.82 49.59
N TYR A 579 -16.17 9.23 48.35
CA TYR A 579 -17.48 8.98 47.74
C TYR A 579 -17.77 7.47 47.62
N ILE A 580 -16.80 6.69 47.15
CA ILE A 580 -16.92 5.22 47.05
C ILE A 580 -17.09 4.60 48.45
N GLU A 581 -16.22 4.96 49.41
CA GLU A 581 -16.33 4.49 50.81
C GLU A 581 -17.72 4.79 51.39
N SER A 582 -18.20 6.04 51.25
CA SER A 582 -19.52 6.45 51.78
C SER A 582 -20.72 5.75 51.11
N THR A 583 -20.55 5.26 49.87
CA THR A 583 -21.63 4.67 49.07
C THR A 583 -21.71 3.15 49.26
N TYR A 584 -20.57 2.47 49.46
CA TYR A 584 -20.48 1.00 49.51
C TYR A 584 -20.36 0.40 50.92
N LEU A 585 -20.18 1.22 51.97
CA LEU A 585 -20.07 0.74 53.36
C LEU A 585 -21.30 -0.03 53.88
N HIS A 586 -22.44 0.06 53.21
CA HIS A 586 -23.69 -0.60 53.61
C HIS A 586 -23.85 -2.04 53.10
N ILE A 587 -22.96 -2.52 52.22
CA ILE A 587 -23.18 -3.75 51.41
C ILE A 587 -22.09 -4.82 51.58
N LEU A 588 -20.94 -4.51 52.20
CA LEU A 588 -19.82 -5.45 52.35
C LEU A 588 -19.45 -5.74 53.81
N PRO A 589 -19.34 -7.01 54.24
CA PRO A 589 -18.78 -7.36 55.53
C PRO A 589 -17.32 -6.89 55.67
N LEU A 590 -16.96 -6.44 56.87
CA LEU A 590 -15.63 -5.96 57.26
C LEU A 590 -14.57 -7.09 57.35
N GLU A 591 -14.36 -7.82 56.26
CA GLU A 591 -13.44 -8.98 56.24
C GLU A 591 -12.71 -9.16 54.89
N LYS A 592 -11.72 -8.30 54.63
CA LYS A 592 -10.33 -8.76 54.36
C LYS A 592 -9.33 -7.61 54.28
N LYS A 593 -8.15 -7.88 54.83
CA LYS A 593 -6.99 -6.99 54.79
C LYS A 593 -6.50 -6.83 53.35
N TRP A 594 -6.23 -5.59 52.98
CA TRP A 594 -5.14 -5.15 52.10
C TRP A 594 -4.10 -6.25 51.84
N GLU A 595 -4.12 -6.87 50.66
CA GLU A 595 -3.09 -7.84 50.25
C GLU A 595 -1.80 -7.11 49.87
N LEU A 596 -1.06 -6.73 50.91
CA LEU A 596 0.40 -6.63 50.98
C LEU A 596 1.13 -6.44 49.64
N LEU A 597 1.31 -5.17 49.26
CA LEU A 597 2.56 -4.76 48.63
C LEU A 597 3.73 -5.05 49.61
N PRO A 598 4.97 -5.24 49.12
CA PRO A 598 6.12 -5.47 50.00
C PRO A 598 6.28 -4.35 51.04
N ASP A 599 6.61 -4.73 52.27
CA ASP A 599 6.97 -3.79 53.34
C ASP A 599 8.18 -2.94 52.92
N GLU A 600 8.03 -1.61 52.95
CA GLU A 600 9.16 -0.74 53.29
C GLU A 600 8.73 0.26 54.36
N SER A 601 9.42 0.19 55.49
CA SER A 601 9.24 1.05 56.64
C SER A 601 9.97 2.39 56.47
N ASN A 602 9.24 3.44 56.08
CA ASN A 602 9.31 4.81 56.63
C ASN A 602 8.40 5.80 55.87
#